data_AF-F0H3B4-F1
#
_entry.id   AF-F0H3B4-F1
#
_cell.length_a   1.000
_cell.length_b   1.000
_cell.length_c   1.000
_cell.angle_alpha   90.00
_cell.angle_beta   90.00
_cell.angle_gamma   90.00
#
_symmetry.space_group_name_H-M   'P 1'
#
loop_
_entity.id
_entity.type
_entity.pdbx_description
1 polymer ?
#
loop_
_entity_poly.entity_id
_entity_poly.type
_entity_poly.pdbx_seq_one_letter_code
_entity_poly.pdbx_strand_id
1 'polypeptide(L)' 'MLENNFKNNKGLLEIGGVSVEKLAQKYKTPLYIYDQKLIKDTASSFVENFK' A
#
# COMPACT_ATOMS: atom_id res chain seq x y z
N MET A 1 -2.67 4.79 -15.14
CA MET A 1 -2.31 3.68 -14.22
C MET A 1 -2.57 4.17 -12.81
N LEU A 2 -3.16 3.36 -11.92
CA LEU A 2 -3.34 3.75 -10.52
C LEU A 2 -1.95 3.97 -9.90
N GLU A 3 -1.80 5.07 -9.17
CA GLU A 3 -0.52 5.36 -8.52
C GLU A 3 -0.26 4.36 -7.40
N ASN A 4 0.89 3.70 -7.47
CA ASN A 4 1.35 2.83 -6.41
C ASN A 4 1.79 3.67 -5.21
N ASN A 5 1.23 3.38 -4.03
CA ASN A 5 1.59 4.08 -2.79
C ASN A 5 2.73 3.40 -2.02
N PHE A 6 3.57 2.60 -2.71
CA PHE A 6 4.79 2.05 -2.14
C PHE A 6 5.99 2.85 -2.63
N LYS A 7 6.95 3.09 -1.73
CA LYS A 7 8.14 3.89 -2.00
C LYS A 7 9.36 3.21 -1.42
N ASN A 8 10.48 3.30 -2.14
CA ASN A 8 11.79 3.03 -1.57
C ASN A 8 12.35 4.32 -0.95
N ASN A 9 12.54 4.32 0.37
CA ASN A 9 13.17 5.40 1.11
C ASN A 9 14.53 4.93 1.65
N LYS A 10 15.61 5.26 0.95
CA LYS A 10 17.00 4.92 1.34
C LYS A 10 17.24 3.41 1.55
N GLY A 11 16.64 2.57 0.71
CA GLY A 11 16.72 1.12 0.81
C GLY A 11 15.61 0.47 1.65
N LEU A 12 14.77 1.27 2.32
CA LEU A 12 13.65 0.78 3.11
C LEU A 12 12.34 0.90 2.33
N LEU A 13 11.57 -0.19 2.27
CA LEU A 13 10.24 -0.18 1.67
C LEU A 13 9.25 0.49 2.64
N GLU A 14 8.53 1.47 2.12
CA GLU A 14 7.38 2.11 2.76
C GLU A 14 6.12 1.82 1.94
N ILE A 15 5.02 1.51 2.61
CA ILE A 15 3.69 1.36 2.01
C ILE A 15 2.75 2.33 2.72
N GLY A 16 2.08 3.21 1.99
CA GLY A 16 1.19 4.22 2.58
C GLY A 16 1.91 5.18 3.53
N GLY A 17 3.21 5.42 3.32
CA GLY A 17 4.05 6.24 4.20
C GLY A 17 4.53 5.54 5.47
N VAL A 18 4.31 4.23 5.62
CA VAL A 18 4.75 3.44 6.78
C VAL A 18 5.83 2.44 6.38
N SER A 19 6.94 2.45 7.11
CA SER A 19 8.03 1.48 6.93
C SER A 19 7.58 0.05 7.19
N VAL A 20 7.85 -0.84 6.23
CA VAL A 20 7.55 -2.28 6.33
C VAL A 20 8.38 -2.95 7.44
N GLU A 21 9.60 -2.50 7.67
CA GLU A 21 10.45 -2.99 8.76
C GLU A 21 9.81 -2.71 10.13
N LYS A 22 9.29 -1.49 10.34
CA LYS A 22 8.56 -1.13 11.57
C LYS A 22 7.34 -2.03 11.79
N LEU A 23 6.61 -2.34 10.72
CA LEU A 23 5.45 -3.23 10.77
C LEU A 23 5.86 -4.66 11.14
N ALA A 24 6.92 -5.19 10.53
CA ALA A 24 7.45 -6.52 10.83
C ALA A 24 7.95 -6.63 12.28
N GLN A 25 8.63 -5.61 12.80
CA GLN A 25 9.08 -5.58 14.19
C GLN A 25 7.90 -5.58 15.17
N LYS A 26 6.85 -4.81 14.87
CA LYS A 26 5.67 -4.65 15.71
C LYS A 26 4.74 -5.87 15.70
N TYR A 27 4.40 -6.37 14.51
CA TYR A 27 3.37 -7.41 14.33
C TYR A 27 3.93 -8.81 14.09
N LYS A 28 5.26 -8.94 13.97
CA LYS A 28 5.98 -10.20 13.67
C LYS A 28 5.62 -10.75 12.29
N THR A 29 6.34 -11.77 11.86
CA THR A 29 6.20 -12.39 10.55
C THR A 29 5.68 -13.83 10.68
N PRO A 30 4.95 -14.35 9.67
CA PRO A 30 4.60 -13.71 8.39
C PRO A 30 3.55 -12.60 8.54
N LEU A 31 3.68 -11.53 7.74
CA LEU A 31 2.78 -10.37 7.77
C LEU A 31 2.40 -9.96 6.36
N TYR A 32 1.11 -10.03 6.03
CA TYR A 32 0.56 -9.44 4.82
C TYR A 32 0.18 -7.97 5.07
N ILE A 33 0.54 -7.10 4.12
CA ILE A 33 0.27 -5.67 4.19
C ILE A 33 -0.54 -5.28 2.96
N TYR A 34 -1.66 -4.61 3.19
CA TYR A 34 -2.53 -4.07 2.13
C TYR A 34 -2.48 -2.55 2.16
N ASP A 35 -2.40 -1.93 0.98
CA ASP A 35 -2.58 -0.48 0.84
C ASP A 35 -4.06 -0.14 0.65
N GLN A 36 -4.66 0.48 1.68
CA GLN A 36 -6.05 0.87 1.65
C GLN A 36 -6.36 1.90 0.54
N LYS A 37 -5.42 2.80 0.22
CA LYS A 37 -5.63 3.81 -0.82
C LYS A 37 -5.75 3.12 -2.18
N LEU A 38 -4.82 2.23 -2.51
CA LEU A 38 -4.87 1.46 -3.74
C LEU A 38 -6.19 0.68 -3.89
N ILE A 39 -6.69 0.04 -2.83
CA ILE A 39 -7.97 -0.68 -2.86
C ILE A 39 -9.13 0.27 -3.20
N LYS A 40 -9.19 1.42 -2.53
CA LYS A 40 -10.25 2.43 -2.75
C LYS A 40 -10.18 3.01 -4.16
N ASP A 41 -9.00 3.42 -4.60
CA ASP A 41 -8.81 4.02 -5.93
C ASP A 41 -9.15 3.00 -7.03
N THR A 42 -8.80 1.73 -6.82
CA THR A 42 -9.21 0.63 -7.70
C THR A 42 -10.73 0.56 -7.80
N ALA A 43 -11.44 0.46 -6.68
CA ALA A 43 -12.90 0.39 -6.68
C ALA A 43 -13.55 1.62 -7.33
N SER A 44 -13.08 2.82 -7.00
CA SER A 44 -13.56 4.08 -7.61
C SER A 44 -13.35 4.08 -9.12
N SER A 45 -12.20 3.62 -9.60
CA SER A 45 -11.92 3.59 -11.04
C SER A 45 -12.92 2.73 -11.83
N PHE A 46 -13.36 1.60 -11.28
CA PHE A 46 -14.37 0.77 -11.92
C PHE A 46 -15.73 1.48 -11.98
N VAL A 47 -16.15 2.10 -10.88
CA VAL A 47 -17.41 2.86 -10.83
C VAL A 47 -17.37 4.03 -11.80
N GLU A 48 -16.27 4.78 -11.87
CA GLU A 48 -16.16 5.96 -12.72
C GLU A 48 -16.14 5.64 -14.22
N ASN A 49 -15.50 4.55 -14.62
CA ASN A 49 -15.35 4.18 -16.03
C ASN A 49 -16.54 3.39 -16.59
N PHE A 50 -17.36 2.79 -15.73
CA PHE A 50 -18.48 1.92 -16.13
C PHE A 50 -19.83 2.36 -15.53
N LYS A 51 -20.00 3.67 -15.32
CA LYS A 51 -21.25 4.28 -14.85
C LYS A 51 -22.39 4.13 -15.85
#